data_AF-A0A9E1M1I5-F1
#
_entry.id   AF-A0A9E1M1I5-F1
#
_cell.length_a   1.000
_cell.length_b   1.000
_cell.length_c   1.000
_cell.angle_alpha   90.00
_cell.angle_beta   90.00
_cell.angle_gamma   90.00
#
_symmetry.space_group_name_H-M   'P 1'
#
loop_
_entity.id
_entity.type
_entity.pdbx_description
1 polymer ?
#
loop_
_entity_poly.entity_id
_entity_poly.type
_entity_poly.pdbx_seq_one_letter_code
_entity_poly.pdbx_strand_id
1 'polypeptide(L)'
;MTLLMRDQENQEIGEERGRREGRLEGRREGQLEGELRKLVSQIRKKQLRGYQKEQIADLLEEDIQTVEKIIRMISAHPEEDDQGICQLLMESEKTDV
;
A
#
# COMPACT_ATOMS: atom_id res chain seq x y z
N MET A 1 33.21 33.11 17.14
CA MET A 1 33.08 31.69 17.54
C MET A 1 31.60 31.41 17.73
N THR A 2 30.82 31.38 16.64
CA THR A 2 29.34 31.36 16.70
C THR A 2 28.69 30.83 15.42
N LEU A 3 29.34 31.00 14.26
CA LEU A 3 28.83 30.47 12.98
C LEU A 3 28.99 28.94 12.87
N LEU A 4 30.17 28.43 13.24
CA LEU A 4 30.51 27.00 13.09
C LEU A 4 29.63 26.07 13.96
N MET A 5 29.31 26.49 15.19
CA MET A 5 28.43 25.73 16.09
C MET A 5 26.99 25.68 15.57
N ARG A 6 26.53 26.74 14.90
CA ARG A 6 25.17 26.85 14.37
C ARG A 6 24.98 26.01 13.10
N ASP A 7 26.02 25.88 12.27
CA ASP A 7 26.02 24.97 11.12
C ASP A 7 26.08 23.51 11.54
N GLN A 8 26.82 23.19 12.61
CA GLN A 8 26.85 21.84 13.20
C GLN A 8 25.50 21.44 13.79
N GLU A 9 24.85 22.32 14.55
CA GLU A 9 23.49 22.08 15.05
C GLU A 9 22.47 21.93 13.91
N ASN A 10 22.58 22.74 12.84
CA ASN A 10 21.68 22.64 11.69
C ASN A 10 21.86 21.32 10.91
N GLN A 11 23.09 20.82 10.77
CA GLN A 11 23.36 19.51 10.16
C GLN A 11 22.80 18.37 11.02
N GLU A 12 23.02 18.39 12.33
CA GLU A 12 22.49 17.37 13.24
C GLU A 12 20.96 17.34 13.23
N ILE A 13 20.31 18.52 13.24
CA ILE A 13 18.84 18.64 13.15
C ILE A 13 18.33 18.12 11.80
N GLY A 14 19.03 18.41 10.69
CA GLY A 14 18.67 17.93 9.36
C GLY A 14 18.75 16.41 9.24
N GLU A 15 19.82 15.80 9.75
CA GLU A 15 19.99 14.34 9.74
C GLU A 15 19.02 13.61 10.67
N GLU A 16 18.70 14.19 11.83
CA GLU A 16 17.72 13.62 12.74
C GLU A 16 16.30 13.69 12.17
N ARG A 17 15.94 14.81 11.52
CA ARG A 17 14.68 14.94 10.77
C ARG A 17 14.60 13.95 9.63
N GLY A 18 15.61 13.88 8.76
CA GLY A 18 15.63 12.93 7.64
C GLY A 18 15.51 11.47 8.08
N ARG A 19 16.19 11.06 9.17
CA ARG A 19 16.06 9.70 9.74
C ARG A 19 14.71 9.44 10.39
N ARG A 20 14.05 10.45 10.93
CA ARG A 20 12.72 10.31 11.55
C ARG A 20 11.63 10.26 10.48
N GLU A 21 11.71 11.15 9.50
CA GLU A 21 10.82 11.20 8.34
C GLU A 21 10.93 9.90 7.53
N GLY A 22 12.13 9.47 7.15
CA GLY A 22 12.31 8.22 6.40
C GLY A 22 11.84 6.96 7.14
N ARG A 23 11.95 6.91 8.48
CA ARG A 23 11.38 5.81 9.28
C ARG A 23 9.87 5.85 9.39
N LEU A 24 9.27 7.05 9.46
CA LEU A 24 7.83 7.22 9.50
C LEU A 24 7.21 6.88 8.14
N GLU A 25 7.84 7.34 7.06
CA GLU A 25 7.44 7.09 5.68
C GLU A 25 7.54 5.60 5.35
N GLY A 26 8.69 4.96 5.59
CA GLY A 26 8.84 3.52 5.36
C GLY A 26 7.91 2.64 6.22
N ARG A 27 7.56 3.07 7.45
CA ARG A 27 6.56 2.38 8.26
C ARG A 27 5.15 2.54 7.67
N ARG A 28 4.81 3.74 7.19
CA ARG A 28 3.49 4.05 6.64
C ARG A 28 3.26 3.34 5.31
N GLU A 29 4.26 3.34 4.43
CA GLU A 29 4.24 2.60 3.17
C GLU A 29 4.10 1.09 3.42
N GLY A 30 4.91 0.53 4.33
CA GLY A 30 4.81 -0.90 4.67
C GLY A 30 3.48 -1.29 5.33
N GLN A 31 2.83 -0.38 6.07
CA GLN A 31 1.49 -0.60 6.62
C GLN A 31 0.43 -0.62 5.51
N LEU A 32 0.44 0.37 4.61
CA LEU A 32 -0.48 0.44 3.48
C LEU A 32 -0.34 -0.78 2.56
N GLU A 33 0.89 -1.19 2.27
CA GLU A 33 1.14 -2.41 1.49
C GLU A 33 0.63 -3.66 2.19
N GLY A 34 0.83 -3.77 3.50
CA GLY A 34 0.32 -4.87 4.30
C GLY A 34 -1.21 -4.95 4.31
N GLU A 35 -1.90 -3.82 4.41
CA GLU A 35 -3.35 -3.73 4.38
C GLU A 35 -3.91 -4.12 3.02
N LEU A 36 -3.35 -3.56 1.93
CA LEU A 36 -3.75 -3.91 0.57
C LEU A 36 -3.52 -5.40 0.27
N ARG A 37 -2.38 -5.95 0.69
CA ARG A 37 -2.08 -7.39 0.53
C ARG A 37 -3.05 -8.27 1.29
N LYS A 38 -3.43 -7.88 2.50
CA LYS A 38 -4.46 -8.58 3.26
C LYS A 38 -5.80 -8.51 2.54
N LEU A 39 -6.16 -7.37 1.96
CA LEU A 39 -7.40 -7.19 1.20
C LEU A 39 -7.42 -8.09 -0.04
N VAL A 40 -6.37 -8.05 -0.87
CA VAL A 40 -6.20 -8.91 -2.05
C VAL A 40 -6.31 -10.39 -1.69
N SER A 41 -5.60 -10.84 -0.64
CA SER A 41 -5.65 -12.22 -0.18
C SER A 41 -7.05 -12.67 0.25
N GLN A 42 -7.78 -11.79 0.95
CA GLN A 42 -9.16 -12.07 1.36
C GLN A 42 -10.12 -12.16 0.17
N ILE A 43 -10.00 -11.22 -0.78
CA ILE A 43 -10.83 -11.22 -2.00
C ILE A 43 -10.56 -12.47 -2.83
N ARG A 44 -9.29 -12.82 -3.08
CA ARG A 44 -8.91 -14.04 -3.81
C ARG A 44 -9.51 -15.30 -3.17
N LYS A 45 -9.41 -15.43 -1.84
CA LYS A 45 -9.99 -16.56 -1.10
C LYS A 45 -11.51 -16.62 -1.20
N LYS A 46 -12.21 -15.48 -1.14
CA LYS A 46 -13.68 -15.43 -1.25
C LYS A 46 -14.13 -15.68 -2.70
N GLN A 47 -13.40 -15.17 -3.69
CA GLN A 47 -13.65 -15.46 -5.12
C GLN A 47 -13.53 -16.97 -5.40
N LEU A 48 -12.48 -17.63 -4.89
CA LEU A 48 -12.29 -19.08 -5.01
C LEU A 48 -13.41 -19.90 -4.33
N ARG A 49 -14.05 -19.34 -3.30
CA ARG A 49 -15.22 -19.94 -2.63
C ARG A 49 -16.54 -19.68 -3.36
N GLY A 50 -16.52 -18.95 -4.47
CA GLY A 50 -17.71 -18.66 -5.29
C GLY A 50 -18.57 -17.49 -4.79
N TYR A 51 -18.04 -16.62 -3.92
CA TYR A 51 -18.76 -15.41 -3.52
C TYR A 51 -18.79 -14.41 -4.67
N GLN A 52 -19.93 -13.73 -4.84
CA GLN A 52 -20.08 -12.64 -5.81
C GLN A 52 -19.42 -11.36 -5.28
N LYS A 53 -19.05 -10.44 -6.17
CA LYS A 53 -18.33 -9.20 -5.83
C LYS A 53 -19.10 -8.33 -4.83
N GLU A 54 -20.42 -8.28 -4.94
CA GLU A 54 -21.31 -7.55 -4.02
C GLU A 54 -21.25 -8.16 -2.61
N GLN A 55 -21.29 -9.49 -2.52
CA GLN A 55 -21.18 -10.19 -1.23
C GLN A 55 -19.79 -10.02 -0.61
N ILE A 56 -18.74 -9.97 -1.44
CA ILE A 56 -17.38 -9.75 -0.97
C ILE A 56 -17.22 -8.33 -0.43
N ALA A 57 -17.77 -7.33 -1.11
CA ALA A 57 -17.81 -5.94 -0.67
C ALA A 57 -18.51 -5.81 0.69
N ASP A 58 -19.71 -6.38 0.82
CA ASP A 58 -20.45 -6.40 2.08
C ASP A 58 -19.68 -7.11 3.21
N LEU A 59 -19.04 -8.24 2.92
CA LEU A 59 -18.30 -9.04 3.91
C LEU A 59 -16.97 -8.42 4.35
N LEU A 60 -16.38 -7.56 3.52
CA LEU A 60 -15.12 -6.89 3.80
C LEU A 60 -15.32 -5.45 4.23
N GLU A 61 -16.57 -4.94 4.21
CA GLU A 61 -16.93 -3.54 4.44
C GLU A 61 -16.17 -2.60 3.49
N GLU A 62 -15.97 -3.05 2.25
CA GLU A 62 -15.23 -2.34 1.20
C GLU A 62 -16.16 -1.89 0.08
N ASP A 63 -15.73 -0.90 -0.69
CA ASP A 63 -16.47 -0.49 -1.89
C ASP A 63 -16.49 -1.62 -2.94
N ILE A 64 -17.67 -1.84 -3.52
CA ILE A 64 -17.87 -2.74 -4.66
C ILE A 64 -16.91 -2.39 -5.80
N GLN A 65 -16.63 -1.11 -6.03
CA GLN A 65 -15.68 -0.70 -7.07
C GLN A 65 -14.26 -1.17 -6.78
N THR A 66 -13.80 -1.02 -5.53
CA THR A 66 -12.49 -1.50 -5.07
C THR A 66 -12.38 -3.01 -5.19
N VAL A 67 -13.39 -3.73 -4.73
CA VAL A 67 -13.44 -5.20 -4.82
C VAL A 67 -13.43 -5.64 -6.27
N GLU A 68 -14.22 -5.01 -7.14
CA GLU A 68 -14.26 -5.32 -8.57
C GLU A 68 -12.90 -5.05 -9.24
N LYS A 69 -12.24 -3.93 -8.92
CA LYS A 69 -10.89 -3.62 -9.43
C LYS A 69 -9.91 -4.73 -9.06
N ILE A 70 -9.91 -5.17 -7.80
CA ILE A 70 -9.02 -6.23 -7.32
C ILE A 70 -9.34 -7.58 -7.97
N ILE A 71 -10.62 -7.95 -8.06
CA ILE A 71 -11.07 -9.18 -8.74
C ILE A 71 -10.61 -9.18 -10.19
N ARG A 72 -10.78 -8.07 -10.91
CA ARG A 72 -10.32 -7.92 -12.30
C ARG A 72 -8.81 -8.11 -12.40
N MET A 73 -8.03 -7.52 -11.50
CA MET A 73 -6.57 -7.70 -11.48
C MET A 73 -6.16 -9.15 -11.22
N ILE A 74 -6.77 -9.81 -10.24
CA ILE A 74 -6.52 -11.23 -9.94
C ILE A 74 -6.86 -12.10 -11.15
N SER A 75 -7.95 -11.80 -11.86
CA SER A 75 -8.37 -12.54 -13.05
C SER A 75 -7.53 -12.22 -14.29
N ALA A 76 -6.97 -11.01 -14.40
CA ALA A 76 -6.06 -10.62 -15.47
C ALA A 76 -4.67 -11.24 -15.31
N HIS A 77 -4.24 -11.45 -14.06
CA HIS A 77 -2.93 -12.00 -13.71
C HIS A 77 -3.06 -13.20 -12.75
N PRO A 78 -3.58 -14.34 -13.22
CA PRO A 78 -3.74 -15.53 -12.39
C PRO A 78 -2.42 -16.16 -11.91
N GLU A 79 -1.32 -15.93 -12.64
CA GLU A 79 0.05 -16.35 -12.30
C GLU A 79 0.69 -15.52 -11.19
N GLU A 80 0.23 -14.28 -10.99
CA GLU A 80 0.78 -13.37 -9.98
C GLU A 80 0.30 -13.72 -8.58
N ASP A 81 1.17 -13.58 -7.60
CA ASP A 81 0.82 -13.79 -6.20
C ASP A 81 0.13 -12.54 -5.59
N ASP A 82 -0.30 -12.63 -4.33
CA ASP A 82 -0.99 -11.50 -3.68
C ASP A 82 -0.10 -10.24 -3.64
N GLN A 83 1.23 -10.39 -3.66
CA GLN A 83 2.17 -9.27 -3.64
C GLN A 83 2.30 -8.63 -5.03
N GLY A 84 2.44 -9.43 -6.10
CA GLY A 84 2.47 -8.93 -7.47
C GLY A 84 1.20 -8.14 -7.83
N ILE A 85 0.02 -8.65 -7.43
CA ILE A 85 -1.24 -7.93 -7.60
C ILE A 85 -1.25 -6.60 -6.84
N CYS A 86 -0.74 -6.54 -5.60
CA CYS A 86 -0.66 -5.29 -4.84
C CYS A 86 0.25 -4.27 -5.52
N GLN A 87 1.40 -4.72 -6.03
CA GLN A 87 2.34 -3.85 -6.70
C GLN A 87 1.73 -3.26 -7.97
N LEU A 88 1.05 -4.07 -8.78
CA LEU A 88 0.34 -3.61 -9.97
C LEU A 88 -0.77 -2.60 -9.63
N LEU A 89 -1.51 -2.82 -8.53
CA LEU A 89 -2.53 -1.89 -8.05
C LEU A 89 -1.93 -0.54 -7.63
N MET A 90 -0.80 -0.56 -6.93
CA MET A 90 -0.07 0.66 -6.54
C MET A 90 0.55 1.40 -7.73
N GLU A 91 1.06 0.67 -8.73
CA GLU A 91 1.60 1.26 -9.95
C GLU A 91 0.51 1.92 -10.78
N SER A 92 -0.67 1.30 -10.87
CA SER A 92 -1.83 1.85 -11.57
C SER A 92 -2.29 3.19 -11.00
N GLU A 93 -2.19 3.39 -9.68
CA GLU A 93 -2.60 4.62 -8.99
C GLU A 93 -1.55 5.74 -9.04
N LYS A 94 -0.28 5.42 -9.31
CA LYS A 94 0.77 6.42 -9.53
C LYS A 94 0.67 7.13 -10.88
N THR A 95 -0.11 6.59 -11.81
CA THR A 95 -0.26 7.14 -13.18
C THR A 95 -1.29 8.26 -13.30
N ASP A 96 -2.09 8.52 -12.26
CA ASP A 96 -3.16 9.53 -12.25
C ASP A 96 -2.73 10.89 -11.63
N VAL A 97 -1.42 11.16 -11.50
CA VAL A 97 -0.84 12.45 -11.05
C VAL A 97 0.10 13.04 -12.09
#